data_AF-A0A349YNW0-F1
#
_entry.id   AF-A0A349YNW0-F1
#
_cell.length_a   1.000
_cell.length_b   1.000
_cell.length_c   1.000
_cell.angle_alpha   90.00
_cell.angle_beta   90.00
_cell.angle_gamma   90.00
#
_symmetry.space_group_name_H-M   'P 1'
#
loop_
_entity.id
_entity.type
_entity.pdbx_description
1 polymer ?
#
loop_
_entity_poly.entity_id
_entity_poly.type
_entity_poly.pdbx_seq_one_letter_code
_entity_poly.pdbx_strand_id
1 'polypeptide(L)'
;MSVLKSKRGTSSMEFYHNALNIRKYVTYKLLKDFGIKNTVRDKCYFLHTDNLNEVDRTKLCELLKLCDYNACVEEYPQWFISREREYISDLCRHLIADITAANTIYITNAQEATQRRSLQNSAIACVECLIQELSFVIEIIPTIQADKLKPFIEMCIREISLLKGWRKSDNKVRQSLGIV
;
A
#
# COMPACT_ATOMS: atom_id res chain seq x y z
N MET A 1 23.23 -29.12 3.43
CA MET A 1 23.49 -28.50 2.11
C MET A 1 22.39 -27.47 1.82
N SER A 2 22.76 -26.21 1.56
CA SER A 2 21.79 -25.15 1.23
C SER A 2 21.60 -25.08 -0.28
N VAL A 3 20.38 -25.24 -0.76
CA VAL A 3 20.07 -25.16 -2.20
C VAL A 3 20.34 -23.73 -2.69
N LEU A 4 21.00 -23.59 -3.84
CA LEU A 4 21.27 -22.30 -4.49
C LEU A 4 19.98 -21.50 -4.66
N LYS A 5 20.01 -20.18 -4.39
CA LYS A 5 18.83 -19.30 -4.40
C LYS A 5 18.03 -19.39 -5.71
N SER A 6 18.69 -19.59 -6.85
CA SER A 6 18.07 -19.77 -8.17
C SER A 6 17.38 -21.13 -8.39
N LYS A 7 17.71 -22.13 -7.57
CA LYS A 7 17.16 -23.50 -7.63
C LYS A 7 16.19 -23.82 -6.49
N ARG A 8 15.89 -22.84 -5.62
CA ARG A 8 14.87 -23.01 -4.58
C ARG A 8 13.49 -22.91 -5.23
N GLY A 9 12.65 -23.91 -5.04
CA GLY A 9 11.23 -23.82 -5.41
C GLY A 9 10.56 -22.74 -4.58
N THR A 10 9.66 -21.97 -5.19
CA THR A 10 8.80 -21.02 -4.48
C THR A 10 7.86 -21.78 -3.56
N SER A 11 7.64 -21.27 -2.35
CA SER A 11 6.71 -21.91 -1.40
C SER A 11 5.29 -21.90 -1.98
N SER A 12 4.51 -22.96 -1.71
CA SER A 12 3.13 -23.11 -2.22
C SER A 12 2.19 -21.95 -1.84
N MET A 13 2.56 -21.13 -0.84
CA MET A 13 1.81 -19.94 -0.41
C MET A 13 2.67 -18.68 -0.33
N GLU A 14 3.72 -18.59 -1.15
CA GLU A 14 4.62 -17.44 -1.13
C GLU A 14 3.90 -16.11 -1.47
N PHE A 15 2.91 -16.15 -2.38
CA PHE A 15 2.02 -15.02 -2.66
C PHE A 15 1.31 -14.54 -1.39
N TYR A 16 0.71 -15.45 -0.62
CA TYR A 16 -0.02 -15.09 0.59
C TYR A 16 0.89 -14.45 1.65
N HIS A 17 2.10 -15.00 1.86
CA HIS A 17 3.06 -14.41 2.78
C HIS A 17 3.55 -13.04 2.32
N ASN A 18 3.79 -12.86 1.03
CA ASN A 18 4.24 -11.59 0.48
C ASN A 18 3.11 -10.53 0.53
N ALA A 19 1.86 -10.90 0.24
CA ALA A 19 0.68 -10.05 0.44
C ALA A 19 0.51 -9.60 1.91
N LEU A 20 0.70 -10.51 2.88
CA LEU A 20 0.70 -10.15 4.31
C LEU A 20 1.83 -9.16 4.65
N ASN A 21 3.01 -9.34 4.06
CA ASN A 21 4.12 -8.42 4.25
C ASN A 21 3.85 -7.05 3.62
N ILE A 22 3.20 -6.99 2.44
CA ILE A 22 2.72 -5.75 1.82
C ILE A 22 1.79 -5.02 2.80
N ARG A 23 0.76 -5.70 3.31
CA ARG A 23 -0.20 -5.11 4.26
C ARG A 23 0.48 -4.62 5.54
N LYS A 24 1.42 -5.38 6.09
CA LYS A 24 2.23 -4.97 7.26
C LYS A 24 3.05 -3.72 6.94
N TYR A 25 3.74 -3.70 5.79
CA TYR A 25 4.57 -2.58 5.37
C TYR A 25 3.73 -1.30 5.23
N VAL A 26 2.59 -1.39 4.55
CA VAL A 26 1.61 -0.30 4.43
C VAL A 26 1.19 0.18 5.80
N THR A 27 0.75 -0.73 6.67
CA THR A 27 0.29 -0.36 8.02
C THR A 27 1.40 0.38 8.79
N TYR A 28 2.64 -0.12 8.81
CA TYR A 28 3.74 0.52 9.52
C TYR A 28 4.19 1.86 8.92
N LYS A 29 4.07 2.05 7.60
CA LYS A 29 4.45 3.30 6.91
C LYS A 29 3.35 4.34 6.92
N LEU A 30 2.09 3.94 6.73
CA LEU A 30 0.91 4.80 6.82
C LEU A 30 0.67 5.28 8.26
N LEU A 31 0.96 4.47 9.28
CA LEU A 31 0.91 4.89 10.69
C LEU A 31 1.94 5.98 11.04
N LYS A 32 2.96 6.19 10.19
CA LYS A 32 3.96 7.24 10.35
C LYS A 32 3.76 8.39 9.37
N ASP A 33 2.52 8.63 8.95
CA ASP A 33 2.16 9.71 8.03
C ASP A 33 2.97 9.69 6.72
N PHE A 34 3.12 8.51 6.10
CA PHE A 34 4.01 8.31 4.94
C PHE A 34 5.49 8.67 5.19
N GLY A 35 5.91 8.75 6.46
CA GLY A 35 7.25 9.16 6.86
C GLY A 35 7.40 10.67 7.11
N ILE A 36 6.30 11.42 7.23
CA ILE A 36 6.31 12.81 7.71
C ILE A 36 6.64 12.79 9.22
N LYS A 37 7.59 13.61 9.65
CA LYS A 37 7.99 13.69 11.06
C LYS A 37 6.98 14.54 11.83
N ASN A 38 6.43 14.00 12.92
CA ASN A 38 5.61 14.72 13.93
C ASN A 38 6.22 16.00 14.52
N THR A 39 7.49 16.31 14.22
CA THR A 39 8.08 17.62 14.54
C THR A 39 7.43 18.78 13.76
N VAL A 40 6.65 18.47 12.73
CA VAL A 40 5.63 19.37 12.16
C VAL A 40 4.32 19.14 12.92
N ARG A 41 4.32 19.37 14.24
CA ARG A 41 3.07 19.81 14.85
C ARG A 41 2.87 21.18 14.25
N ASP A 42 1.97 21.24 13.27
CA ASP A 42 1.31 22.42 12.75
C ASP A 42 1.76 23.66 13.52
N LYS A 43 2.79 24.37 13.03
CA LYS A 43 3.29 25.56 13.74
C LYS A 43 2.18 26.62 13.85
N CYS A 44 1.13 26.47 13.04
CA CYS A 44 -0.10 27.24 13.05
C CYS A 44 -1.17 26.67 14.03
N TYR A 45 -1.02 25.47 14.59
CA TYR A 45 -1.88 24.98 15.68
C TYR A 45 -1.87 25.94 16.88
N PHE A 46 -0.71 26.52 17.17
CA PHE A 46 -0.57 27.56 18.18
C PHE A 46 -1.28 28.87 17.79
N LEU A 47 -1.47 29.15 16.50
CA LEU A 47 -2.25 30.30 16.03
C LEU A 47 -3.75 30.06 16.16
N HIS A 48 -4.21 28.82 15.99
CA HIS A 48 -5.63 28.42 16.03
C HIS A 48 -6.11 27.97 17.41
N THR A 49 -5.27 28.03 18.45
CA THR A 49 -5.69 27.72 19.81
C THR A 49 -6.52 28.87 20.38
N ASP A 50 -7.71 28.56 20.90
CA ASP A 50 -8.68 29.57 21.38
C ASP A 50 -8.17 30.44 22.55
N ASN A 51 -7.08 30.03 23.19
CA ASN A 51 -6.47 30.70 24.35
C ASN A 51 -5.35 31.69 24.00
N LEU A 52 -5.06 31.94 22.71
CA LEU A 52 -4.01 32.87 22.31
C LEU A 52 -4.56 34.29 22.12
N ASN A 53 -4.03 35.25 22.88
CA ASN A 53 -4.37 36.66 22.72
C ASN A 53 -3.86 37.20 21.37
N GLU A 54 -4.53 38.23 20.85
CA GLU A 54 -4.27 38.80 19.53
C GLU A 54 -2.81 39.31 19.38
N VAL A 55 -2.24 39.86 20.45
CA VAL A 55 -0.84 40.33 20.51
C VAL A 55 0.18 39.19 20.40
N ASP A 56 -0.10 38.07 21.06
CA ASP A 56 0.78 36.90 21.04
C ASP A 56 0.71 36.18 19.68
N ARG A 57 -0.49 36.19 19.06
CA ARG A 57 -0.69 35.69 17.70
C ARG A 57 0.12 36.48 16.68
N THR A 58 0.14 37.82 16.79
CA THR A 58 0.95 38.67 15.88
C THR A 58 2.44 38.42 16.04
N LYS A 59 2.96 38.33 17.27
CA LYS A 59 4.37 38.00 17.53
C LYS A 59 4.75 36.62 17.01
N LEU A 60 3.89 35.63 17.21
CA LEU A 60 4.13 34.27 16.71
C LEU A 60 4.19 34.26 15.18
N CYS A 61 3.26 34.97 14.51
CA CYS A 61 3.29 35.14 13.05
C CYS A 61 4.58 35.81 12.55
N GLU A 62 5.08 36.83 13.23
CA GLU A 62 6.35 37.50 12.88
C GLU A 62 7.57 36.58 13.06
N LEU A 63 7.62 35.81 14.14
CA LEU A 63 8.67 34.82 14.38
C LEU A 63 8.64 33.70 13.32
N LEU A 64 7.44 33.23 12.94
CA LEU A 64 7.28 32.22 11.91
C LEU A 64 7.71 32.73 10.52
N LYS A 65 7.50 34.02 10.23
CA LYS A 65 7.99 34.67 9.00
C LYS A 65 9.52 34.73 8.92
N LEU A 66 10.20 34.94 10.06
CA LEU A 66 11.66 34.95 10.15
C LEU A 66 12.28 33.56 9.97
N CYS A 67 11.55 32.50 10.30
CA CYS A 67 12.03 31.12 10.22
C CYS A 67 11.96 30.47 8.82
N ASP A 68 11.97 31.27 7.74
CA ASP A 68 11.67 30.82 6.38
C ASP A 68 10.28 30.16 6.32
N TYR A 69 9.24 30.99 6.31
CA TYR A 69 7.84 30.56 6.27
C TYR A 69 7.55 29.58 5.11
N ASN A 70 8.32 29.63 4.03
CA ASN A 70 8.22 28.70 2.91
C ASN A 70 8.75 27.28 3.24
N ALA A 71 9.52 27.12 4.33
CA ALA A 71 9.87 25.82 4.89
C ALA A 71 8.78 25.25 5.80
N CYS A 72 7.75 26.04 6.14
CA CYS A 72 6.47 25.51 6.57
C CYS A 72 5.79 25.02 5.30
N VAL A 73 6.16 23.80 4.88
CA VAL A 73 5.40 23.02 3.90
C VAL A 73 3.94 23.18 4.31
N GLU A 74 3.12 23.86 3.49
CA GLU A 74 1.67 23.86 3.64
C GLU A 74 1.30 22.41 3.94
N GLU A 75 0.79 22.14 5.15
CA GLU A 75 0.40 20.79 5.51
C GLU A 75 -0.51 20.29 4.38
N TYR A 76 -0.12 19.18 3.74
CA TYR A 76 -1.00 18.55 2.76
C TYR A 76 -2.37 18.44 3.40
N PRO A 77 -3.44 18.89 2.73
CA PRO A 77 -4.72 19.01 3.39
C PRO A 77 -5.06 17.70 4.10
N GLN A 78 -5.28 17.75 5.41
CA GLN A 78 -5.39 16.55 6.25
C GLN A 78 -6.44 15.57 5.71
N TRP A 79 -7.48 16.09 5.03
CA TRP A 79 -8.50 15.31 4.34
C TRP A 79 -7.92 14.44 3.21
N PHE A 80 -6.97 14.95 2.42
CA PHE A 80 -6.35 14.23 1.31
C PHE A 80 -5.51 13.08 1.84
N ILE A 81 -4.63 13.36 2.79
CA ILE A 81 -3.78 12.36 3.43
C ILE A 81 -4.60 11.25 4.11
N SER A 82 -5.71 11.62 4.75
CA SER A 82 -6.61 10.66 5.39
C SER A 82 -7.32 9.77 4.36
N ARG A 83 -7.79 10.38 3.26
CA ARG A 83 -8.47 9.66 2.17
C ARG A 83 -7.53 8.67 1.47
N GLU A 84 -6.31 9.10 1.14
CA GLU A 84 -5.32 8.22 0.51
C GLU A 84 -4.94 7.04 1.42
N ARG A 85 -4.84 7.26 2.74
CA ARG A 85 -4.61 6.17 3.70
C ARG A 85 -5.73 5.16 3.70
N GLU A 86 -6.97 5.63 3.75
CA GLU A 86 -8.15 4.77 3.75
C GLU A 86 -8.19 3.93 2.49
N TYR A 87 -8.01 4.57 1.33
CA TYR A 87 -8.04 3.89 0.05
C TYR A 87 -6.93 2.83 -0.10
N ILE A 88 -5.68 3.16 0.24
CA ILE A 88 -4.56 2.20 0.21
C ILE A 88 -4.78 1.05 1.21
N SER A 89 -5.36 1.34 2.39
CA SER A 89 -5.69 0.32 3.40
C SER A 89 -6.77 -0.63 2.88
N ASP A 90 -7.80 -0.11 2.22
CA ASP A 90 -8.87 -0.92 1.65
C ASP A 90 -8.40 -1.77 0.48
N LEU A 91 -7.53 -1.26 -0.40
CA LEU A 91 -6.87 -2.08 -1.42
C LEU A 91 -6.09 -3.25 -0.80
N CYS A 92 -5.36 -3.03 0.30
CA CYS A 92 -4.67 -4.10 1.01
C CYS A 92 -5.64 -5.12 1.66
N ARG A 93 -6.79 -4.67 2.16
CA ARG A 93 -7.84 -5.55 2.71
C ARG A 93 -8.45 -6.40 1.60
N HIS A 94 -8.80 -5.80 0.47
CA HIS A 94 -9.33 -6.49 -0.70
C HIS A 94 -8.35 -7.52 -1.25
N LEU A 95 -7.06 -7.18 -1.37
CA LEU A 95 -6.02 -8.12 -1.78
C LEU A 95 -6.02 -9.40 -0.91
N ILE A 96 -6.02 -9.24 0.41
CA ILE A 96 -6.02 -10.38 1.33
C ILE A 96 -7.35 -11.16 1.26
N ALA A 97 -8.49 -10.45 1.15
CA ALA A 97 -9.80 -11.06 1.03
C ALA A 97 -9.91 -11.91 -0.25
N ASP A 98 -9.50 -11.38 -1.39
CA ASP A 98 -9.53 -12.07 -2.68
C ASP A 98 -8.62 -13.29 -2.69
N ILE A 99 -7.40 -13.17 -2.16
CA ILE A 99 -6.48 -14.31 -2.03
C ILE A 99 -7.07 -15.40 -1.14
N THR A 100 -7.68 -15.01 -0.01
CA THR A 100 -8.28 -15.95 0.94
C THR A 100 -9.48 -16.65 0.30
N ALA A 101 -10.40 -15.89 -0.28
CA ALA A 101 -11.58 -16.40 -0.96
C ALA A 101 -11.21 -17.33 -2.11
N ALA A 102 -10.23 -16.95 -2.93
CA ALA A 102 -9.72 -17.80 -4.00
C ALA A 102 -9.18 -19.12 -3.44
N ASN A 103 -8.35 -19.06 -2.38
CA ASN A 103 -7.77 -20.24 -1.73
C ASN A 103 -8.81 -21.20 -1.15
N THR A 104 -9.94 -20.70 -0.67
CA THR A 104 -11.05 -21.51 -0.13
C THR A 104 -11.78 -22.31 -1.21
N ILE A 105 -11.68 -21.91 -2.48
CA ILE A 105 -12.30 -22.64 -3.59
C ILE A 105 -11.40 -23.81 -4.01
N TYR A 106 -11.88 -25.03 -3.79
CA TYR A 106 -11.32 -26.26 -4.35
C TYR A 106 -11.92 -26.48 -5.74
N ILE A 107 -11.08 -26.65 -6.76
CA ILE A 107 -11.58 -26.82 -8.13
C ILE A 107 -12.05 -28.26 -8.31
N THR A 108 -13.36 -28.47 -8.40
CA THR A 108 -13.98 -29.76 -8.76
C THR A 108 -14.73 -29.70 -10.08
N ASN A 109 -15.13 -28.50 -10.51
CA ASN A 109 -15.88 -28.26 -11.74
C ASN A 109 -15.46 -26.95 -12.43
N ALA A 110 -15.97 -26.73 -13.65
CA ALA A 110 -15.62 -25.58 -14.48
C ALA A 110 -16.05 -24.22 -13.88
N GLN A 111 -17.16 -24.19 -13.14
CA GLN A 111 -17.66 -22.98 -12.51
C GLN A 111 -16.75 -22.53 -11.36
N GLU A 112 -16.36 -23.44 -10.48
CA GLU A 112 -15.40 -23.18 -9.40
C GLU A 112 -14.03 -22.75 -9.95
N ALA A 113 -13.57 -23.39 -11.03
CA ALA A 113 -12.33 -22.98 -11.71
C ALA A 113 -12.40 -21.52 -12.19
N THR A 114 -13.56 -21.11 -12.72
CA THR A 114 -13.79 -19.75 -13.22
C THR A 114 -13.91 -18.75 -12.07
N GLN A 115 -14.64 -19.09 -11.01
CA GLN A 115 -14.79 -18.22 -9.83
C GLN A 115 -13.45 -17.98 -9.14
N ARG A 116 -12.66 -19.04 -8.91
CA ARG A 116 -11.31 -18.91 -8.35
C ARG A 116 -10.40 -18.05 -9.24
N ARG A 117 -10.49 -18.22 -10.57
CA ARG A 117 -9.73 -17.41 -11.54
C ARG A 117 -10.12 -15.93 -11.48
N SER A 118 -11.40 -15.63 -11.31
CA SER A 118 -11.91 -14.27 -11.17
C SER A 118 -11.33 -13.60 -9.93
N LEU A 119 -11.36 -14.25 -8.77
CA LEU A 119 -10.77 -13.74 -7.53
C LEU A 119 -9.25 -13.53 -7.63
N GLN A 120 -8.53 -14.45 -8.29
CA GLN A 120 -7.10 -14.27 -8.56
C GLN A 120 -6.83 -13.05 -9.45
N ASN A 121 -7.69 -12.79 -10.45
CA ASN A 121 -7.57 -11.61 -11.29
C ASN A 121 -7.87 -10.33 -10.51
N SER A 122 -8.88 -10.34 -9.63
CA SER A 122 -9.18 -9.23 -8.72
C SER A 122 -8.02 -8.93 -7.78
N ALA A 123 -7.38 -9.96 -7.21
CA ALA A 123 -6.18 -9.81 -6.39
C ALA A 123 -5.04 -9.15 -7.18
N ILE A 124 -4.78 -9.58 -8.42
CA ILE A 124 -3.77 -8.97 -9.29
C ILE A 124 -4.11 -7.49 -9.56
N ALA A 125 -5.37 -7.19 -9.88
CA ALA A 125 -5.84 -5.83 -10.12
C ALA A 125 -5.67 -4.95 -8.88
N CYS A 126 -5.95 -5.45 -7.67
CA CYS A 126 -5.72 -4.73 -6.42
C CYS A 126 -4.24 -4.32 -6.25
N VAL A 127 -3.30 -5.21 -6.59
CA VAL A 127 -1.86 -4.89 -6.49
C VAL A 127 -1.44 -3.87 -7.56
N GLU A 128 -1.97 -3.96 -8.78
CA GLU A 128 -1.74 -2.95 -9.82
C GLU A 128 -2.25 -1.57 -9.37
N CYS A 129 -3.47 -1.50 -8.81
CA CYS A 129 -4.01 -0.28 -8.21
C CYS A 129 -3.10 0.25 -7.10
N LEU A 130 -2.62 -0.60 -6.18
CA LEU A 130 -1.67 -0.18 -5.14
C LEU A 130 -0.43 0.49 -5.73
N ILE A 131 0.14 -0.06 -6.82
CA ILE A 131 1.32 0.56 -7.47
C ILE A 131 0.98 1.94 -8.03
N GLN A 132 -0.18 2.09 -8.67
CA GLN A 132 -0.63 3.37 -9.21
C GLN A 132 -0.83 4.42 -8.11
N GLU A 133 -1.53 4.06 -7.03
CA GLU A 133 -1.78 4.99 -5.91
C GLU A 133 -0.49 5.44 -5.24
N LEU A 134 0.47 4.52 -5.06
CA LEU A 134 1.78 4.88 -4.52
C LEU A 134 2.54 5.83 -5.44
N SER A 135 2.43 5.63 -6.76
CA SER A 135 3.08 6.49 -7.74
C SER A 135 2.45 7.88 -7.73
N PHE A 136 1.12 7.95 -7.64
CA PHE A 136 0.38 9.19 -7.49
C PHE A 136 0.76 9.94 -6.20
N VAL A 137 0.84 9.24 -5.07
CA VAL A 137 1.27 9.82 -3.79
C VAL A 137 2.70 10.35 -3.85
N ILE A 138 3.62 9.67 -4.55
CA ILE A 138 5.00 10.17 -4.76
C ILE A 138 5.01 11.46 -5.57
N GLU A 139 4.16 11.54 -6.61
CA GLU A 139 4.08 12.71 -7.49
C GLU A 139 3.48 13.93 -6.78
N ILE A 140 2.42 13.73 -6.00
CA ILE A 140 1.70 14.80 -5.32
C ILE A 140 2.40 15.27 -4.04
N ILE A 141 3.17 14.40 -3.37
CA ILE A 141 3.80 14.69 -2.07
C ILE A 141 5.34 14.71 -2.19
N PRO A 142 5.98 15.83 -2.62
CA PRO A 142 7.42 16.06 -2.63
C PRO A 142 8.16 15.72 -1.33
N THR A 143 7.51 15.74 -0.16
CA THR A 143 8.16 15.35 1.10
C THR A 143 8.44 13.84 1.18
N ILE A 144 7.73 13.03 0.40
CA ILE A 144 7.97 11.60 0.28
C ILE A 144 9.05 11.39 -0.78
N GLN A 145 10.27 11.14 -0.31
CA GLN A 145 11.36 10.71 -1.18
C GLN A 145 10.99 9.38 -1.85
N ALA A 146 11.04 9.33 -3.19
CA ALA A 146 10.73 8.14 -3.98
C ALA A 146 11.48 6.88 -3.50
N ASP A 147 12.73 7.05 -3.06
CA ASP A 147 13.57 5.97 -2.51
C ASP A 147 12.95 5.27 -1.29
N LYS A 148 12.08 5.95 -0.53
CA LYS A 148 11.40 5.37 0.64
C LYS A 148 10.26 4.42 0.25
N LEU A 149 9.65 4.62 -0.92
CA LEU A 149 8.53 3.83 -1.43
C LEU A 149 8.95 2.83 -2.50
N LYS A 150 10.12 3.00 -3.12
CA LYS A 150 10.68 2.04 -4.09
C LYS A 150 10.70 0.58 -3.59
N PRO A 151 11.16 0.27 -2.36
CA PRO A 151 11.09 -1.11 -1.85
C PRO A 151 9.66 -1.66 -1.78
N PHE A 152 8.68 -0.78 -1.56
CA PHE A 152 7.28 -1.17 -1.50
C PHE A 152 6.70 -1.48 -2.88
N ILE A 153 7.03 -0.67 -3.88
CA ILE A 153 6.69 -0.92 -5.28
C ILE A 153 7.32 -2.25 -5.75
N GLU A 154 8.59 -2.51 -5.41
CA GLU A 154 9.26 -3.77 -5.71
C GLU A 154 8.57 -4.99 -5.08
N MET A 155 8.08 -4.86 -3.83
CA MET A 155 7.27 -5.90 -3.19
C MET A 155 5.95 -6.16 -3.93
N CYS A 156 5.29 -5.11 -4.42
CA CYS A 156 4.05 -5.22 -5.20
C CYS A 156 4.29 -5.88 -6.58
N ILE A 157 5.36 -5.49 -7.29
CA ILE A 157 5.73 -6.12 -8.57
C ILE A 157 6.01 -7.62 -8.37
N ARG A 158 6.73 -7.96 -7.30
CA ARG A 158 6.95 -9.36 -6.92
C ARG A 158 5.64 -10.08 -6.65
N GLU A 159 4.69 -9.46 -5.96
CA GLU A 159 3.37 -10.05 -5.69
C GLU A 159 2.60 -10.36 -6.98
N ILE A 160 2.59 -9.44 -7.95
CA ILE A 160 1.96 -9.68 -9.26
C ILE A 160 2.55 -10.92 -9.93
N SER A 161 3.88 -11.08 -9.87
CA SER A 161 4.56 -12.26 -10.42
C SER A 161 4.14 -13.55 -9.70
N LEU A 162 4.08 -13.52 -8.36
CA LEU A 162 3.66 -14.67 -7.55
C LEU A 162 2.20 -15.06 -7.81
N LEU A 163 1.28 -14.09 -7.87
CA LEU A 163 -0.14 -14.31 -8.19
C LEU A 163 -0.33 -14.86 -9.61
N LYS A 164 0.40 -14.33 -10.61
CA LYS A 164 0.39 -14.87 -11.98
C LYS A 164 0.92 -16.30 -12.02
N GLY A 165 1.95 -16.61 -11.23
CA GLY A 165 2.49 -17.97 -11.07
C GLY A 165 1.47 -18.93 -10.45
N TRP A 166 0.82 -18.51 -9.37
CA TRP A 166 -0.25 -19.27 -8.71
C TRP A 166 -1.42 -19.55 -9.67
N ARG A 167 -1.89 -18.52 -10.37
CA ARG A 167 -2.92 -18.63 -11.41
C ARG A 167 -2.54 -19.63 -12.51
N LYS A 168 -1.28 -19.64 -12.95
CA LYS A 168 -0.78 -20.60 -13.95
C LYS A 168 -0.76 -22.03 -13.40
N SER A 169 -0.51 -22.22 -12.11
CA SER A 169 -0.48 -23.56 -11.49
C SER A 169 -1.84 -24.26 -11.53
N ASP A 170 -2.94 -23.51 -11.41
CA ASP A 170 -4.32 -24.03 -11.49
C ASP A 170 -4.65 -24.64 -12.85
N ASN A 171 -3.90 -24.31 -13.92
CA ASN A 171 -4.12 -24.90 -15.24
C ASN A 171 -3.87 -26.41 -15.25
N LYS A 172 -2.98 -26.93 -14.40
CA LYS A 172 -2.74 -28.37 -14.26
C LYS A 172 -3.97 -29.09 -13.70
N VAL A 173 -4.62 -28.49 -12.70
CA VAL A 173 -5.83 -29.02 -12.06
C VAL A 173 -6.99 -29.01 -13.07
N ARG A 174 -7.16 -27.90 -13.80
CA ARG A 174 -8.14 -27.79 -14.88
C ARG A 174 -7.97 -28.89 -15.94
N GLN A 175 -6.75 -29.11 -16.41
CA GLN A 175 -6.43 -30.18 -17.38
C GLN A 175 -6.78 -31.57 -16.84
N SER A 176 -6.45 -31.86 -15.57
CA SER A 176 -6.79 -33.16 -14.96
C SER A 176 -8.29 -33.41 -14.84
N LEU A 177 -9.10 -32.35 -14.81
CA LEU A 177 -10.56 -32.42 -14.73
C LEU A 177 -11.25 -32.32 -16.10
N GLY A 178 -10.49 -32.26 -17.20
CA GLY A 178 -11.06 -32.07 -18.54
C GLY A 178 -11.70 -30.70 -18.77
N ILE A 179 -11.41 -29.73 -17.90
CA ILE A 179 -11.89 -28.34 -18.02
C ILE A 179 -10.88 -27.59 -18.89
N VAL A 180 -11.09 -27.63 -20.21
CA VAL A 180 -10.24 -26.89 -21.17
C VAL A 180 -10.45 -25.39 -20.96
#